data_AF-A0A7Y5HBV8-F1
#
_entry.id   AF-A0A7Y5HBV8-F1
#
_cell.length_a   1.000
_cell.length_b   1.000
_cell.length_c   1.000
_cell.angle_alpha   90.00
_cell.angle_beta   90.00
_cell.angle_gamma   90.00
#
_symmetry.space_group_name_H-M   'P 1'
#
loop_
_entity.id
_entity.type
_entity.pdbx_description
1 polymer ?
#
loop_
_entity_poly.entity_id
_entity_poly.type
_entity_poly.pdbx_seq_one_letter_code
_entity_poly.pdbx_strand_id
1 'polypeptide(L)'
;MNARAQQGAALLIMMLILILGVSAWLVRGLDARATATAKQQQATAALAAAKEALLGYMVTTEAAFPGSHGLLPCPDIDASGSFAEGQAHDSACLARYRSVIGRFPWKTVGLAPARGSVGECLWYAVSGNWKAATLATAELLNPDTNGQFRVLASDGRLVAGETPAARAVAVIIAPGAPLAG
;
A
#
# COMPACT_ATOMS: atom_id res chain seq x y z
N MET A 1 -22.69 -67.12 -6.03
CA MET A 1 -22.97 -65.68 -6.21
C MET A 1 -21.64 -64.93 -6.07
N ASN A 2 -21.33 -64.05 -7.02
CA ASN A 2 -19.97 -63.81 -7.55
C ASN A 2 -19.13 -62.80 -6.74
N ALA A 3 -18.20 -63.27 -5.91
CA ALA A 3 -17.25 -62.42 -5.17
C ALA A 3 -16.10 -61.83 -6.05
N ARG A 4 -15.76 -62.47 -7.18
CA ARG A 4 -14.68 -62.00 -8.07
C ARG A 4 -15.03 -60.77 -8.91
N ALA A 5 -16.31 -60.58 -9.26
CA ALA A 5 -16.78 -59.41 -10.01
C ALA A 5 -16.82 -58.14 -9.14
N GLN A 6 -17.02 -58.28 -7.83
CA GLN A 6 -17.06 -57.16 -6.88
C GLN A 6 -15.68 -56.55 -6.62
N GLN A 7 -14.60 -57.33 -6.72
CA GLN A 7 -13.23 -56.83 -6.51
C GLN A 7 -12.76 -55.90 -7.64
N GLY A 8 -13.15 -56.17 -8.89
CA GLY A 8 -12.81 -55.29 -10.02
C GLY A 8 -13.56 -53.96 -9.99
N ALA A 9 -14.85 -53.99 -9.63
CA ALA A 9 -15.65 -52.78 -9.48
C ALA A 9 -15.16 -51.89 -8.32
N ALA A 10 -14.77 -52.49 -7.18
CA ALA A 10 -14.25 -51.75 -6.04
C ALA A 10 -12.95 -51.00 -6.36
N LEU A 11 -12.06 -51.60 -7.16
CA LEU A 11 -10.78 -51.01 -7.54
C LEU A 11 -10.97 -49.83 -8.51
N LEU A 12 -11.91 -49.94 -9.44
CA LEU A 12 -12.31 -48.84 -10.33
C LEU A 12 -12.94 -47.67 -9.56
N ILE A 13 -13.79 -47.96 -8.57
CA ILE A 13 -14.39 -46.92 -7.71
C ILE A 13 -13.32 -46.21 -6.87
N MET A 14 -12.40 -46.96 -6.27
CA MET A 14 -11.28 -46.39 -5.50
C MET A 14 -10.39 -45.51 -6.38
N MET A 15 -10.07 -45.96 -7.60
CA MET A 15 -9.29 -45.20 -8.56
C MET A 15 -10.00 -43.91 -8.98
N LEU A 16 -11.31 -43.98 -9.22
CA LEU A 16 -12.13 -42.80 -9.53
C LEU A 16 -12.08 -41.78 -8.38
N ILE A 17 -12.24 -42.23 -7.13
CA ILE A 17 -12.19 -41.36 -5.95
C ILE A 17 -10.81 -40.70 -5.82
N LEU A 18 -9.72 -41.45 -6.05
CA LEU A 18 -8.37 -40.90 -6.02
C LEU A 18 -8.15 -39.83 -7.09
N ILE A 19 -8.58 -40.09 -8.33
CA ILE A 19 -8.47 -39.13 -9.43
C ILE A 19 -9.27 -37.85 -9.12
N LEU A 20 -10.49 -38.00 -8.60
CA LEU A 20 -11.33 -36.86 -8.20
C LEU A 20 -10.72 -36.09 -7.00
N GLY A 21 -10.11 -36.79 -6.04
CA GLY A 21 -9.43 -36.16 -4.91
C GLY A 21 -8.22 -35.35 -5.33
N VAL A 22 -7.35 -35.91 -6.18
CA VAL A 22 -6.15 -35.22 -6.70
C VAL A 22 -6.54 -34.04 -7.58
N SER A 23 -7.52 -34.20 -8.47
CA SER A 23 -7.98 -33.11 -9.34
C SER A 23 -8.58 -31.96 -8.53
N ALA A 24 -9.42 -32.25 -7.53
CA ALA A 24 -9.99 -31.24 -6.64
C ALA A 24 -8.91 -30.49 -5.85
N TRP A 25 -7.87 -31.19 -5.37
CA TRP A 25 -6.75 -30.56 -4.67
C TRP A 25 -5.94 -29.65 -5.61
N LEU A 26 -5.67 -30.10 -6.83
CA LEU A 26 -4.94 -29.32 -7.84
C LEU A 26 -5.70 -28.04 -8.23
N VAL A 27 -7.00 -28.15 -8.50
CA VAL A 27 -7.86 -27.01 -8.86
C VAL A 27 -7.88 -25.97 -7.73
N ARG A 28 -8.04 -26.39 -6.48
CA ARG A 28 -7.98 -25.48 -5.32
C ARG A 28 -6.63 -24.77 -5.19
N GLY A 29 -5.53 -25.48 -5.47
CA GLY A 29 -4.20 -24.90 -5.48
C GLY A 29 -4.00 -23.85 -6.57
N LEU A 30 -4.57 -24.08 -7.75
CA LEU A 30 -4.54 -23.12 -8.87
C LEU A 30 -5.38 -21.87 -8.57
N ASP A 31 -6.60 -22.05 -8.05
CA ASP A 31 -7.48 -20.93 -7.69
C ASP A 31 -6.87 -20.02 -6.62
N ALA A 32 -6.23 -20.61 -5.60
CA ALA A 32 -5.54 -19.86 -4.56
C ALA A 32 -4.37 -19.02 -5.12
N ARG A 33 -3.61 -19.56 -6.09
CA ARG A 33 -2.51 -18.82 -6.73
C ARG A 33 -3.03 -17.72 -7.66
N ALA A 34 -4.07 -18.01 -8.43
CA ALA A 34 -4.69 -17.03 -9.33
C ALA A 34 -5.25 -15.84 -8.55
N THR A 35 -5.96 -16.10 -7.45
CA THR A 35 -6.51 -15.05 -6.57
C THR A 35 -5.42 -14.24 -5.89
N ALA A 36 -4.36 -14.87 -5.39
CA ALA A 36 -3.21 -14.15 -4.80
C ALA A 36 -2.52 -13.24 -5.83
N THR A 37 -2.34 -13.72 -7.07
CA THR A 37 -1.74 -12.96 -8.16
C THR A 37 -2.61 -11.76 -8.54
N ALA A 38 -3.92 -11.95 -8.68
CA ALA A 38 -4.86 -10.87 -8.98
C ALA A 38 -4.84 -9.77 -7.89
N LYS A 39 -4.84 -10.17 -6.61
CA LYS A 39 -4.72 -9.24 -5.48
C LYS A 39 -3.41 -8.44 -5.50
N GLN A 40 -2.30 -9.08 -5.85
CA GLN A 40 -1.00 -8.42 -5.96
C GLN A 40 -0.97 -7.42 -7.12
N GLN A 41 -1.56 -7.76 -8.27
CA GLN A 41 -1.68 -6.85 -9.41
C GLN A 41 -2.53 -5.63 -9.04
N GLN A 42 -3.67 -5.84 -8.38
CA GLN A 42 -4.53 -4.76 -7.90
C GLN A 42 -3.78 -3.83 -6.92
N ALA A 43 -3.03 -4.40 -5.97
CA ALA A 43 -2.23 -3.60 -5.03
C ALA A 43 -1.15 -2.77 -5.74
N THR A 44 -0.50 -3.35 -6.75
CA THR A 44 0.53 -2.66 -7.54
C THR A 44 -0.08 -1.50 -8.34
N ALA A 45 -1.26 -1.72 -8.94
CA ALA A 45 -2.01 -0.67 -9.63
C ALA A 45 -2.46 0.45 -8.68
N ALA A 46 -2.92 0.09 -7.47
CA ALA A 46 -3.30 1.06 -6.44
C ALA A 46 -2.11 1.92 -5.99
N LEU A 47 -0.93 1.32 -5.79
CA LEU A 47 0.30 2.04 -5.45
C LEU A 47 0.75 2.98 -6.59
N ALA A 48 0.65 2.53 -7.84
CA ALA A 48 0.98 3.34 -9.00
C ALA A 48 0.03 4.56 -9.12
N ALA A 49 -1.28 4.34 -9.00
CA ALA A 49 -2.28 5.42 -9.02
C ALA A 49 -2.06 6.42 -7.87
N ALA A 50 -1.77 5.92 -6.67
CA ALA A 50 -1.47 6.75 -5.50
C ALA A 50 -0.21 7.61 -5.72
N LYS A 51 0.85 7.05 -6.32
CA LYS A 51 2.06 7.79 -6.68
C LYS A 51 1.78 8.90 -7.68
N GLU A 52 1.07 8.59 -8.76
CA GLU A 52 0.72 9.59 -9.79
C GLU A 52 -0.16 10.71 -9.21
N ALA A 53 -1.10 10.37 -8.32
CA ALA A 53 -1.95 11.36 -7.67
C ALA A 53 -1.17 12.31 -6.74
N LEU A 54 -0.16 11.79 -6.01
CA LEU A 54 0.73 12.65 -5.23
C LEU A 54 1.57 13.58 -6.11
N LEU A 55 2.10 13.08 -7.22
CA LEU A 55 2.85 13.91 -8.17
C LEU A 55 1.95 14.99 -8.78
N GLY A 56 0.71 14.63 -9.13
CA GLY A 56 -0.30 15.59 -9.59
C GLY A 56 -0.61 16.66 -8.56
N TYR A 57 -0.77 16.27 -7.28
CA TYR A 57 -0.98 17.21 -6.18
C TYR A 57 0.19 18.20 -6.05
N MET A 58 1.45 17.73 -6.11
CA MET A 58 2.63 18.60 -5.99
C MET A 58 2.66 19.70 -7.06
N VAL A 59 2.20 19.38 -8.27
CA VAL A 59 2.17 20.32 -9.41
C VAL A 59 1.00 21.30 -9.29
N THR A 60 -0.18 20.84 -8.86
CA THR A 60 -1.38 21.70 -8.80
C THR A 60 -1.43 22.61 -7.58
N THR A 61 -0.75 22.26 -6.49
CA THR A 61 -0.77 23.05 -5.25
C THR A 61 -0.19 24.46 -5.46
N GLU A 62 0.82 24.62 -6.32
CA GLU A 62 1.34 25.95 -6.70
C GLU A 62 0.24 26.86 -7.26
N ALA A 63 -0.57 26.33 -8.18
CA ALA A 63 -1.62 27.10 -8.84
C ALA A 63 -2.68 27.59 -7.83
N ALA A 64 -2.88 26.84 -6.73
CA ALA A 64 -3.77 27.23 -5.66
C ALA A 64 -3.11 28.17 -4.62
N PHE A 65 -1.81 27.99 -4.35
CA PHE A 65 -1.06 28.72 -3.33
C PHE A 65 0.36 29.07 -3.82
N PRO A 66 0.60 30.31 -4.27
CA PRO A 66 1.92 30.73 -4.75
C PRO A 66 3.02 30.51 -3.69
N GLY A 67 4.13 29.88 -4.07
CA GLY A 67 5.25 29.56 -3.17
C GLY A 67 5.16 28.21 -2.46
N SER A 68 4.17 27.37 -2.77
CA SER A 68 3.95 26.03 -2.19
C SER A 68 4.47 24.87 -3.05
N HIS A 69 5.37 25.14 -4.01
CA HIS A 69 5.82 24.15 -4.98
C HIS A 69 6.42 22.92 -4.31
N GLY A 70 6.07 21.73 -4.81
CA GLY A 70 6.67 20.49 -4.36
C GLY A 70 6.25 20.03 -2.97
N LEU A 71 5.31 20.71 -2.32
CA LEU A 71 4.72 20.22 -1.07
C LEU A 71 3.78 19.05 -1.34
N LEU A 72 3.82 18.10 -0.42
CA LEU A 72 2.99 16.90 -0.42
C LEU A 72 1.90 17.03 0.66
N PRO A 73 0.73 16.43 0.44
CA PRO A 73 -0.36 16.50 1.40
C PRO A 73 0.05 15.81 2.70
N CYS A 74 -0.53 16.25 3.81
CA CYS A 74 -0.42 15.52 5.06
C CYS A 74 -1.20 14.20 5.03
N PRO A 75 -0.74 13.17 5.75
CA PRO A 75 -1.50 11.94 5.88
C PRO A 75 -2.86 12.18 6.57
N ASP A 76 -3.78 11.27 6.30
CA ASP A 76 -4.97 11.11 7.13
C ASP A 76 -4.52 10.44 8.44
N ILE A 77 -4.42 11.26 9.48
CA ILE A 77 -4.03 10.84 10.83
C ILE A 77 -5.24 10.68 11.76
N ASP A 78 -6.45 10.52 11.23
CA ASP A 78 -7.61 10.32 12.09
C ASP A 78 -7.46 9.05 12.90
N ALA A 79 -7.17 9.23 14.19
CA ALA A 79 -7.08 8.15 15.17
C ALA A 79 -8.37 8.04 16.01
N SER A 80 -9.26 9.04 15.96
CA SER A 80 -10.42 9.18 16.86
C SER A 80 -11.78 9.21 16.15
N GLY A 81 -11.81 9.12 14.82
CA GLY A 81 -13.04 9.24 14.01
C GLY A 81 -13.60 10.67 13.97
N SER A 82 -12.80 11.66 14.37
CA SER A 82 -13.22 13.05 14.52
C SER A 82 -12.98 13.88 13.25
N PHE A 83 -12.28 13.31 12.27
CA PHE A 83 -11.99 13.95 11.01
C PHE A 83 -12.66 13.19 9.86
N ALA A 84 -12.78 13.84 8.70
CA ALA A 84 -13.34 13.19 7.52
C ALA A 84 -12.30 12.22 6.93
N GLU A 85 -12.65 10.93 6.83
CA GLU A 85 -11.77 9.92 6.23
C GLU A 85 -11.28 10.32 4.84
N GLY A 86 -10.01 10.02 4.56
CA GLY A 86 -9.37 10.22 3.28
C GLY A 86 -8.92 11.65 3.02
N GLN A 87 -9.03 12.55 4.01
CA GLN A 87 -8.55 13.93 3.91
C GLN A 87 -7.14 14.07 4.49
N ALA A 88 -6.37 14.99 3.91
CA ALA A 88 -5.14 15.46 4.50
C ALA A 88 -5.44 16.36 5.71
N HIS A 89 -4.78 16.09 6.84
CA HIS A 89 -4.98 16.86 8.07
C HIS A 89 -3.87 17.89 8.27
N ASP A 90 -3.81 18.85 7.36
CA ASP A 90 -2.73 19.85 7.27
C ASP A 90 -2.57 20.68 8.56
N SER A 91 -3.63 20.88 9.35
CA SER A 91 -3.61 21.60 10.63
C SER A 91 -3.13 20.75 11.82
N ALA A 92 -3.21 19.42 11.72
CA ALA A 92 -2.82 18.49 12.77
C ALA A 92 -1.53 17.71 12.42
N CYS A 93 -0.84 18.11 11.35
CA CYS A 93 0.23 17.36 10.70
C CYS A 93 1.58 17.40 11.42
N LEU A 94 1.61 17.37 12.76
CA LEU A 94 2.80 17.45 13.62
C LEU A 94 3.66 18.73 13.42
N ALA A 95 4.63 18.92 14.31
CA ALA A 95 5.55 20.07 14.26
C ALA A 95 6.41 20.12 12.98
N ARG A 96 6.93 21.30 12.66
CA ARG A 96 7.82 21.54 11.51
C ARG A 96 9.02 20.58 11.53
N TYR A 97 9.47 20.16 10.35
CA TYR A 97 10.60 19.23 10.15
C TYR A 97 10.41 17.80 10.70
N ARG A 98 9.26 17.49 11.33
CA ARG A 98 8.92 16.14 11.78
C ARG A 98 8.19 15.38 10.69
N SER A 99 8.77 14.26 10.26
CA SER A 99 8.07 13.25 9.45
C SER A 99 6.81 12.77 10.17
N VAL A 100 5.78 12.47 9.40
CA VAL A 100 4.50 11.95 9.90
C VAL A 100 4.05 10.79 9.04
N ILE A 101 3.37 9.83 9.66
CA ILE A 101 2.80 8.65 9.03
C ILE A 101 1.33 8.54 9.42
N GLY A 102 0.49 8.12 8.47
CA GLY A 102 -0.93 7.83 8.67
C GLY A 102 -1.51 7.10 7.46
N ARG A 103 -2.83 7.15 7.31
CA ARG A 103 -3.53 6.61 6.14
C ARG A 103 -3.33 7.54 4.94
N PHE A 104 -3.42 6.97 3.74
CA PHE A 104 -3.28 7.71 2.50
C PHE A 104 -4.49 8.65 2.27
N PRO A 105 -4.28 9.95 2.05
CA PRO A 105 -5.35 10.95 1.93
C PRO A 105 -5.99 10.91 0.52
N TRP A 106 -6.64 9.79 0.18
CA TRP A 106 -7.15 9.50 -1.16
C TRP A 106 -8.11 10.57 -1.70
N LYS A 107 -8.92 11.17 -0.84
CA LYS A 107 -9.91 12.18 -1.24
C LYS A 107 -9.24 13.51 -1.56
N THR A 108 -8.21 13.88 -0.82
CA THR A 108 -7.43 15.10 -1.08
C THR A 108 -6.69 15.04 -2.42
N VAL A 109 -6.22 13.87 -2.82
CA VAL A 109 -5.53 13.68 -4.11
C VAL A 109 -6.47 13.25 -5.24
N GLY A 110 -7.79 13.30 -5.04
CA GLY A 110 -8.79 13.05 -6.08
C GLY A 110 -8.92 11.59 -6.53
N LEU A 111 -8.56 10.63 -5.69
CA LEU A 111 -8.73 9.21 -5.94
C LEU A 111 -9.98 8.64 -5.26
N ALA A 112 -10.43 7.48 -5.71
CA ALA A 112 -11.30 6.63 -4.90
C ALA A 112 -10.49 5.93 -3.80
N PRO A 113 -11.13 5.41 -2.73
CA PRO A 113 -10.43 4.69 -1.66
C PRO A 113 -9.60 3.52 -2.20
N ALA A 114 -8.28 3.70 -2.24
CA ALA A 114 -7.34 2.69 -2.73
C ALA A 114 -7.01 1.69 -1.61
N ARG A 115 -7.12 0.38 -1.91
CA ARG A 115 -6.87 -0.72 -0.98
C ARG A 115 -5.76 -1.63 -1.48
N GLY A 116 -4.94 -2.13 -0.55
CA GLY A 116 -3.90 -3.12 -0.81
C GLY A 116 -4.45 -4.53 -1.07
N SER A 117 -3.54 -5.50 -1.22
CA SER A 117 -3.88 -6.89 -1.60
C SER A 117 -4.75 -7.62 -0.56
N VAL A 118 -4.76 -7.14 0.69
CA VAL A 118 -5.58 -7.67 1.79
C VAL A 118 -6.83 -6.83 2.09
N GLY A 119 -7.13 -5.82 1.27
CA GLY A 119 -8.31 -4.97 1.45
C GLY A 119 -8.11 -3.80 2.44
N GLU A 120 -6.92 -3.64 3.02
CA GLU A 120 -6.59 -2.51 3.90
C GLU A 120 -6.28 -1.23 3.11
N CYS A 121 -6.61 -0.07 3.66
CA CYS A 121 -6.23 1.20 3.02
C CYS A 121 -4.70 1.37 3.03
N LEU A 122 -4.20 2.06 2.00
CA LEU A 122 -2.79 2.40 1.90
C LEU A 122 -2.36 3.27 3.09
N TRP A 123 -1.14 3.04 3.55
CA TRP A 123 -0.44 3.89 4.50
C TRP A 123 0.49 4.83 3.74
N TYR A 124 0.76 5.97 4.35
CA TYR A 124 1.51 7.04 3.75
C TYR A 124 2.35 7.75 4.80
N ALA A 125 3.63 7.93 4.48
CA ALA A 125 4.56 8.70 5.28
C ALA A 125 5.15 9.83 4.43
N VAL A 126 5.26 11.03 5.02
CA VAL A 126 5.80 12.22 4.36
C VAL A 126 6.90 12.85 5.22
N SER A 127 7.97 13.28 4.55
CA SER A 127 9.11 13.92 5.18
C SER A 127 8.69 15.27 5.75
N GLY A 128 9.20 15.62 6.93
CA GLY A 128 8.81 16.85 7.61
C GLY A 128 9.15 18.14 6.86
N ASN A 129 10.13 18.08 5.95
CA ASN A 129 10.51 19.22 5.09
C ASN A 129 9.57 19.38 3.89
N TRP A 130 8.84 18.33 3.52
CA TRP A 130 8.10 18.21 2.25
C TRP A 130 6.58 18.23 2.45
N LYS A 131 6.08 18.39 3.68
CA LYS A 131 4.64 18.33 4.00
C LYS A 131 3.97 19.71 3.97
N ALA A 132 2.76 19.77 3.45
CA ALA A 132 1.89 20.94 3.44
C ALA A 132 1.17 21.14 4.80
N ALA A 133 1.93 21.37 5.88
CA ALA A 133 1.39 21.34 7.24
C ALA A 133 0.90 22.70 7.77
N THR A 134 0.15 23.48 6.98
CA THR A 134 -0.31 24.86 7.30
C THR A 134 0.75 25.69 8.05
N LEU A 135 0.64 25.85 9.37
CA LEU A 135 1.55 26.64 10.21
C LEU A 135 2.92 25.98 10.43
N ALA A 136 3.01 24.67 10.24
CA ALA A 136 4.19 23.84 10.43
C ALA A 136 4.88 23.43 9.12
N THR A 137 4.50 24.04 7.99
CA THR A 137 5.23 23.91 6.71
C THR A 137 6.67 24.39 6.88
N ALA A 138 7.62 23.75 6.19
CA ALA A 138 9.03 24.15 6.20
C ALA A 138 9.22 25.53 5.57
N GLU A 139 10.16 26.32 6.11
CA GLU A 139 10.40 27.70 5.65
C GLU A 139 11.21 27.76 4.35
N LEU A 140 12.12 26.81 4.16
CA LEU A 140 12.84 26.61 2.90
C LEU A 140 12.56 25.20 2.39
N LEU A 141 11.97 25.14 1.20
CA LEU A 141 11.94 23.96 0.36
C LEU A 141 12.57 24.31 -0.99
N ASN A 142 13.56 23.52 -1.39
CA ASN A 142 14.25 23.68 -2.67
C ASN A 142 14.59 22.29 -3.25
N PRO A 143 15.04 22.21 -4.51
CA PRO A 143 15.38 20.93 -5.15
C PRO A 143 16.47 20.13 -4.43
N ASP A 144 17.34 20.78 -3.66
CA ASP A 144 18.41 20.13 -2.88
C ASP A 144 17.95 19.66 -1.49
N THR A 145 16.67 19.87 -1.15
CA THR A 145 16.13 19.50 0.16
C THR A 145 15.96 17.98 0.26
N ASN A 146 16.87 17.32 0.97
CA ASN A 146 16.85 15.86 1.09
C ASN A 146 15.54 15.32 1.73
N GLY A 147 15.15 14.11 1.33
CA GLY A 147 14.13 13.33 2.01
C GLY A 147 14.60 12.79 3.37
N GLN A 148 13.66 12.32 4.19
CA GLN A 148 13.94 11.83 5.53
C GLN A 148 13.86 10.30 5.65
N PHE A 149 13.41 9.59 4.60
CA PHE A 149 13.17 8.15 4.68
C PHE A 149 14.27 7.30 4.05
N ARG A 150 14.67 6.28 4.81
CA ARG A 150 15.43 5.12 4.34
C ARG A 150 14.48 3.94 4.25
N VAL A 151 14.56 3.17 3.18
CA VAL A 151 13.71 1.99 2.98
C VAL A 151 14.57 0.76 3.15
N LEU A 152 14.16 -0.13 4.06
CA LEU A 152 14.84 -1.39 4.35
C LEU A 152 13.93 -2.55 3.94
N ALA A 153 14.54 -3.62 3.44
CA ALA A 153 13.87 -4.90 3.26
C ALA A 153 13.64 -5.58 4.63
N SER A 154 12.84 -6.64 4.63
CA SER A 154 12.51 -7.41 5.84
C SER A 154 13.73 -8.07 6.51
N ASP A 155 14.81 -8.28 5.75
CA ASP A 155 16.11 -8.78 6.22
C ASP A 155 17.02 -7.67 6.79
N GLY A 156 16.54 -6.42 6.85
CA GLY A 156 17.31 -5.26 7.29
C GLY A 156 18.26 -4.69 6.23
N ARG A 157 18.31 -5.26 5.02
CA ARG A 157 19.11 -4.72 3.93
C ARG A 157 18.53 -3.40 3.44
N LEU A 158 19.40 -2.40 3.24
CA LEU A 158 19.00 -1.13 2.67
C LEU A 158 18.56 -1.31 1.21
N VAL A 159 17.37 -0.82 0.88
CA VAL A 159 16.78 -0.82 -0.46
C VAL A 159 16.84 0.57 -1.09
N ALA A 160 16.64 1.63 -0.30
CA ALA A 160 16.74 3.01 -0.76
C ALA A 160 17.17 3.98 0.36
N GLY A 161 17.79 5.10 0.00
CA GLY A 161 18.21 6.14 0.95
C GLY A 161 19.60 5.95 1.56
N GLU A 162 20.56 5.38 0.82
CA GLU A 162 21.95 5.24 1.26
C GLU A 162 22.62 6.58 1.56
N THR A 163 22.51 7.51 0.62
CA THR A 163 22.94 8.90 0.81
C THR A 163 21.74 9.78 1.16
N PRO A 164 21.95 10.96 1.77
CA PRO A 164 20.87 11.93 2.00
C PRO A 164 20.06 12.26 0.75
N ALA A 165 20.72 12.45 -0.40
CA ALA A 165 20.09 12.76 -1.68
C ALA A 165 19.23 11.60 -2.23
N ALA A 166 19.53 10.36 -1.85
CA ALA A 166 18.76 9.19 -2.26
C ALA A 166 17.58 8.87 -1.33
N ARG A 167 17.38 9.64 -0.24
CA ARG A 167 16.29 9.38 0.72
C ARG A 167 14.96 9.78 0.12
N ALA A 168 13.97 8.92 0.28
CA ALA A 168 12.62 9.20 -0.20
C ALA A 168 12.00 10.36 0.59
N VAL A 169 11.28 11.23 -0.12
CA VAL A 169 10.52 12.34 0.47
C VAL A 169 9.16 11.88 0.99
N ALA A 170 8.61 10.83 0.38
CA ALA A 170 7.41 10.15 0.80
C ALA A 170 7.48 8.65 0.53
N VAL A 171 6.72 7.87 1.31
CA VAL A 171 6.58 6.42 1.16
C VAL A 171 5.11 6.07 1.20
N ILE A 172 4.63 5.33 0.19
CA ILE A 172 3.29 4.74 0.16
C ILE A 172 3.44 3.25 0.41
N ILE A 173 2.67 2.71 1.35
CA ILE A 173 2.78 1.34 1.83
C ILE A 173 1.42 0.67 1.65
N ALA A 174 1.40 -0.46 0.94
CA ALA A 174 0.27 -1.37 0.93
C ALA A 174 0.52 -2.46 1.98
N PRO A 175 -0.22 -2.49 3.10
CA PRO A 175 -0.01 -3.51 4.14
C PRO A 175 -0.21 -4.91 3.60
N GLY A 176 0.63 -5.84 4.06
CA GLY A 176 0.42 -7.27 3.89
C GLY A 176 -0.61 -7.83 4.87
N ALA A 177 -0.80 -9.14 4.83
CA ALA A 177 -1.64 -9.82 5.81
C ALA A 177 -1.10 -9.61 7.24
N PRO A 178 -1.99 -9.51 8.25
CA PRO A 178 -1.56 -9.45 9.64
C PRO A 178 -0.70 -10.67 9.98
N LEU A 179 0.39 -10.44 10.71
CA LEU A 179 1.24 -11.51 11.21
C LEU A 179 0.50 -12.24 12.34
N ALA A 180 0.63 -13.57 12.39
CA ALA A 180 0.15 -14.35 13.53
C ALA A 180 0.96 -13.95 14.78
N GLY A 181 0.25 -13.67 15.87
CA GLY A 181 0.83 -13.32 17.17
C GLY A 181 1.30 -14.53 17.97
#